data_AF-R4GAV2-F1
#
_entry.id   AF-R4GAV2-F1
#
_cell.length_a   1.000
_cell.length_b   1.000
_cell.length_c   1.000
_cell.angle_alpha   90.00
_cell.angle_beta   90.00
_cell.angle_gamma   90.00
#
_symmetry.space_group_name_H-M   'P 1'
#
loop_
_entity.id
_entity.type
_entity.pdbx_description
1 polymer ?
#
loop_
_entity_poly.entity_id
_entity_poly.type
_entity_poly.pdbx_seq_one_letter_code
_entity_poly.pdbx_strand_id
1 'polypeptide(L)'
;MANPRLTFDQRKFVLKWYWKTENVKEVQRQWRQEFPTGPPTRVTIARIRDKFETDGTLQNIQKQRSGRRRTSTDDEKSEEVLQNFEQSSRKSLRQMACETGVSKSSIHRILRRAKLNSCIPNLMHSLNEDDADCRLEFCKWQTCVPRLVHPLNEDDPDRRLEFCEWFQSRVAEDSFFGDKIIWSDEAIFKLNGLVERHNCTYWDPKNPHITVERHVHLPGLSVWCGVSSKGLVGPYFFDGTVTGDSYLDMLKGLIIPGILQIFSDNEFYFQHDGAPPHFQHDVRNFLNETFPDRWIGRRGSVEFPPRSPDLTPLDFFLWGYLKSRVYATKPNTLEELKIAIVEKCCEIRSETLREICNSVLRQCEQCIAAQGQLFEYLM
;
A
#
# COMPACT_ATOMS: atom_id res chain seq x y z
N MET A 1 -13.75 -28.68 46.58
CA MET A 1 -12.97 -27.44 46.80
C MET A 1 -11.73 -27.49 45.91
N ALA A 2 -11.60 -26.56 44.96
CA ALA A 2 -10.47 -26.55 44.04
C ALA A 2 -9.18 -26.22 44.81
N ASN A 3 -8.21 -27.13 44.79
CA ASN A 3 -6.91 -26.89 45.41
C ASN A 3 -6.20 -25.77 44.61
N PRO A 4 -5.85 -24.63 45.23
CA PRO A 4 -5.26 -23.51 44.50
C PRO A 4 -3.97 -23.96 43.79
N ARG A 5 -3.83 -23.60 42.51
CA ARG A 5 -2.65 -23.94 41.73
C ARG A 5 -1.43 -23.22 42.32
N LEU A 6 -0.39 -23.99 42.66
CA LEU A 6 0.86 -23.43 43.16
C LEU A 6 1.49 -22.48 42.14
N THR A 7 1.92 -21.31 42.60
CA THR A 7 2.61 -20.28 41.81
C THR A 7 4.01 -20.76 41.41
N PHE A 8 4.67 -20.01 40.53
CA PHE A 8 6.03 -20.35 40.07
C PHE A 8 7.04 -20.34 41.24
N ASP A 9 7.01 -19.32 42.08
CA ASP A 9 7.92 -19.17 43.23
C ASP A 9 7.71 -20.26 44.27
N GLN A 10 6.46 -20.64 44.49
CA GLN A 10 6.08 -21.78 45.32
C GLN A 10 6.67 -23.09 44.82
N ARG A 11 6.64 -23.35 43.50
CA ARG A 11 7.24 -24.56 42.91
C ARG A 11 8.77 -24.53 43.01
N LYS A 12 9.38 -23.36 42.83
CA LYS A 12 10.82 -23.15 43.00
C LYS A 12 11.27 -23.44 44.44
N PHE A 13 10.49 -23.00 45.43
CA PHE A 13 10.76 -23.29 46.85
C PHE A 13 10.74 -24.79 47.14
N VAL A 14 9.75 -25.51 46.62
CA VAL A 14 9.63 -26.98 46.78
C VAL A 14 10.88 -27.68 46.26
N LEU A 15 11.31 -27.36 45.05
CA LEU A 15 12.50 -27.95 44.44
C LEU A 15 13.77 -27.63 45.23
N LYS A 16 13.98 -26.36 45.59
CA LYS A 16 15.15 -25.92 46.37
C LYS A 16 15.32 -26.73 47.66
N TRP A 17 14.24 -26.90 48.41
CA TRP A 17 14.29 -27.62 49.68
C TRP A 17 14.30 -29.14 49.52
N TYR A 18 13.69 -29.65 48.45
CA TYR A 18 13.73 -31.07 48.15
C TYR A 18 15.15 -31.52 47.79
N TRP A 19 15.89 -30.79 46.96
CA TRP A 19 17.31 -31.14 46.68
C TRP A 19 18.23 -30.94 47.88
N LYS A 20 17.88 -30.08 48.84
CA LYS A 20 18.68 -29.86 50.04
C LYS A 20 18.50 -30.96 51.09
N THR A 21 17.32 -31.58 51.15
CA THR A 21 16.95 -32.46 52.27
C THR A 21 16.51 -33.86 51.85
N GLU A 22 16.17 -34.03 50.56
CA GLU A 22 15.59 -35.23 49.95
C GLU A 22 14.37 -35.81 50.69
N ASN A 23 13.78 -35.02 51.59
CA ASN A 23 12.77 -35.46 52.53
C ASN A 23 11.50 -34.61 52.39
N VAL A 24 10.43 -35.25 51.92
CA VAL A 24 9.14 -34.59 51.68
C VAL A 24 8.57 -33.97 52.96
N LYS A 25 8.73 -34.62 54.12
CA LYS A 25 8.21 -34.07 55.39
C LYS A 25 8.95 -32.80 55.78
N GLU A 26 10.24 -32.73 55.46
CA GLU A 26 11.07 -31.56 55.72
C GLU A 26 10.69 -30.40 54.80
N VAL A 27 10.47 -30.66 53.51
CA VAL A 27 9.94 -29.66 52.56
C VAL A 27 8.60 -29.09 53.05
N GLN A 28 7.71 -29.95 53.54
CA GLN A 28 6.42 -29.50 54.10
C GLN A 28 6.59 -28.73 55.42
N ARG A 29 7.61 -29.05 56.24
CA ARG A 29 7.94 -28.31 57.45
C ARG A 29 8.40 -26.89 57.13
N GLN A 30 9.35 -26.77 56.19
CA GLN A 30 9.88 -25.48 55.74
C GLN A 30 8.80 -24.65 55.02
N TRP A 31 7.91 -25.31 54.27
CA TRP A 31 6.77 -24.64 53.64
C TRP A 31 5.87 -23.91 54.64
N ARG A 32 5.56 -24.55 55.78
CA ARG A 32 4.70 -23.95 56.82
C ARG A 32 5.35 -22.74 57.50
N GLN A 33 6.68 -22.59 57.41
CA GLN A 33 7.39 -21.43 57.94
C GLN A 33 7.38 -20.26 56.94
N GLU A 34 7.47 -20.56 55.65
CA GLU A 34 7.60 -19.55 54.59
C GLU A 34 6.25 -19.03 54.06
N PHE A 35 5.25 -19.90 53.93
CA PHE A 35 3.99 -19.57 53.27
C PHE A 35 2.78 -19.72 54.20
N PRO A 36 1.81 -18.80 54.13
CA PRO A 36 0.56 -18.88 54.91
C PRO A 36 -0.41 -19.94 54.40
N THR A 37 -0.11 -20.60 53.26
CA THR A 37 -0.96 -21.62 52.65
C THR A 37 -0.60 -23.03 53.13
N GLY A 38 -1.59 -23.92 53.14
CA GLY A 38 -1.36 -25.33 53.47
C GLY A 38 -0.28 -25.97 52.59
N PRO A 39 0.62 -26.81 53.15
CA PRO A 39 1.74 -27.36 52.40
C PRO A 39 1.30 -28.29 51.28
N PRO A 40 2.02 -28.32 50.15
CA PRO A 40 1.71 -29.19 49.05
C PRO A 40 1.81 -30.66 49.46
N THR A 41 0.94 -31.49 48.90
CA THR A 41 0.93 -32.93 49.19
C THR A 41 2.19 -33.61 48.68
N ARG A 42 2.53 -34.77 49.25
CA ARG A 42 3.66 -35.61 48.79
C ARG A 42 3.60 -35.88 47.28
N VAL A 43 2.41 -36.14 46.75
CA VAL A 43 2.18 -36.39 45.31
C VAL A 43 2.47 -35.14 44.49
N THR A 44 2.06 -33.96 44.97
CA THR A 44 2.34 -32.68 44.30
C THR A 44 3.84 -32.40 44.26
N ILE A 45 4.55 -32.63 45.37
CA ILE A 45 6.00 -32.43 45.46
C ILE A 45 6.75 -33.34 44.49
N ALA A 46 6.40 -34.64 44.47
CA ALA A 46 6.99 -35.60 43.52
C ALA A 46 6.74 -35.21 42.05
N ARG A 47 5.50 -34.82 41.71
CA ARG A 47 5.17 -34.36 40.34
C ARG A 47 5.96 -33.12 39.90
N ILE A 48 6.25 -32.20 40.82
CA ILE A 48 7.04 -30.99 40.49
C ILE A 48 8.49 -31.38 40.22
N ARG A 49 9.08 -32.27 41.03
CA ARG A 49 10.41 -32.84 40.80
C ARG A 49 10.49 -33.56 39.46
N ASP A 50 9.63 -34.55 39.25
CA ASP A 50 9.67 -35.40 38.05
C ASP A 50 9.49 -34.58 36.78
N LYS A 51 8.62 -33.55 36.84
CA LYS A 51 8.41 -32.64 35.72
C LYS A 51 9.65 -31.80 35.43
N PHE A 52 10.33 -31.30 36.46
CA PHE A 52 11.56 -30.52 36.28
C PHE A 52 12.70 -31.38 35.72
N GLU A 53 12.86 -32.61 36.22
CA GLU A 53 13.87 -33.55 35.71
C GLU A 53 13.59 -33.94 34.24
N THR A 54 12.32 -34.05 33.85
CA THR A 54 11.93 -34.44 32.49
C THR A 54 11.95 -33.27 31.49
N ASP A 55 11.36 -32.12 31.86
CA ASP A 55 11.08 -31.01 30.95
C ASP A 55 12.05 -29.82 31.14
N GLY A 56 12.91 -29.84 32.18
CA GLY A 56 13.83 -28.74 32.52
C GLY A 56 13.15 -27.44 32.96
N THR A 57 11.82 -27.42 33.13
CA THR A 57 11.06 -26.20 33.42
C THR A 57 9.98 -26.38 34.48
N LEU A 58 9.83 -25.34 35.29
CA LEU A 58 8.75 -25.20 36.28
C LEU A 58 7.47 -24.59 35.69
N GLN A 59 7.54 -24.06 34.47
CA GLN A 59 6.39 -23.46 33.80
C GLN A 59 5.38 -24.53 33.37
N ASN A 60 4.10 -24.16 33.33
CA ASN A 60 3.08 -25.01 32.72
C ASN A 60 3.22 -24.95 31.20
N ILE A 61 4.08 -25.78 30.61
CA ILE A 61 3.99 -26.06 29.17
C ILE A 61 2.58 -26.63 28.94
N GLN A 62 1.74 -25.91 28.19
CA GLN A 62 0.49 -26.47 27.70
C GLN A 62 0.85 -27.58 26.72
N LYS A 63 0.86 -28.84 27.18
CA LYS A 63 0.92 -29.98 26.26
C LYS A 63 -0.30 -29.86 25.35
N GLN A 64 -0.05 -29.70 24.05
CA GLN A 64 -1.06 -29.75 22.98
C GLN A 64 -1.97 -30.96 23.27
N ARG A 65 -3.26 -30.70 23.51
CA ARG A 65 -4.23 -31.77 23.77
C ARG A 65 -4.27 -32.67 22.55
N SER A 66 -4.11 -33.99 22.73
CA SER A 66 -4.33 -34.98 21.69
C SER A 66 -5.81 -34.98 21.30
N GLY A 67 -6.15 -34.14 20.33
CA GLY A 67 -7.48 -34.15 19.72
C GLY A 67 -7.81 -35.51 19.12
N ARG A 68 -9.10 -35.78 18.97
CA ARG A 68 -9.66 -37.00 18.35
C ARG A 68 -8.94 -37.33 17.04
N ARG A 69 -8.49 -38.59 16.91
CA ARG A 69 -7.84 -39.11 15.68
C ARG A 69 -8.76 -38.92 14.47
N ARG A 70 -8.20 -38.43 13.36
CA ARG A 70 -8.90 -38.21 12.10
C ARG A 70 -9.14 -39.55 11.42
N THR A 71 -10.38 -39.84 11.06
CA THR A 71 -10.76 -41.10 10.41
C THR A 71 -11.21 -40.92 8.95
N SER A 72 -11.40 -39.69 8.47
CA SER A 72 -11.92 -39.43 7.10
C SER A 72 -10.93 -38.72 6.17
N THR A 73 -9.73 -38.40 6.64
CA THR A 73 -8.77 -37.56 5.92
C THR A 73 -7.38 -38.04 6.30
N ASP A 74 -7.00 -39.17 5.70
CA ASP A 74 -5.60 -39.62 5.70
C ASP A 74 -4.77 -38.68 4.82
N ASP A 75 -3.46 -38.67 5.09
CA ASP A 75 -2.51 -37.80 4.38
C ASP A 75 -2.51 -38.10 2.87
N GLU A 76 -2.71 -39.37 2.48
CA GLU A 76 -2.83 -39.83 1.09
C GLU A 76 -4.04 -39.22 0.36
N LYS A 77 -5.23 -39.24 0.99
CA LYS A 77 -6.44 -38.58 0.44
C LYS A 77 -6.32 -37.06 0.42
N SER A 78 -5.47 -36.50 1.28
CA SER A 78 -5.22 -35.06 1.31
C SER A 78 -4.35 -34.63 0.13
N GLU A 79 -3.36 -35.45 -0.21
CA GLU A 79 -2.45 -35.22 -1.35
C GLU A 79 -3.17 -35.41 -2.70
N GLU A 80 -4.04 -36.42 -2.79
CA GLU A 80 -4.91 -36.65 -3.97
C GLU A 80 -5.84 -35.45 -4.26
N VAL A 81 -6.41 -34.84 -3.21
CA VAL A 81 -7.24 -33.64 -3.32
C VAL A 81 -6.43 -32.43 -3.79
N LEU A 82 -5.17 -32.30 -3.38
CA LEU A 82 -4.30 -31.18 -3.77
C LEU A 82 -3.82 -31.31 -5.21
N GLN A 83 -3.37 -32.50 -5.63
CA GLN A 83 -2.95 -32.75 -7.02
C GLN A 83 -4.10 -32.56 -8.02
N ASN A 84 -5.32 -32.99 -7.68
CA ASN A 84 -6.50 -32.74 -8.52
C ASN A 84 -6.82 -31.24 -8.68
N PHE A 85 -6.55 -30.42 -7.65
CA PHE A 85 -6.73 -28.97 -7.72
C PHE A 85 -5.64 -28.28 -8.55
N GLU A 86 -4.39 -28.76 -8.49
CA GLU A 86 -3.29 -28.26 -9.34
C GLU A 86 -3.54 -28.55 -10.83
N GLN A 87 -4.09 -29.72 -11.15
CA GLN A 87 -4.39 -30.10 -12.53
C GLN A 87 -5.67 -29.47 -13.10
N SER A 88 -6.62 -29.05 -12.25
CA SER A 88 -7.89 -28.46 -12.70
C SER A 88 -8.42 -27.42 -11.71
N SER A 89 -7.92 -26.19 -11.86
CA SER A 89 -8.21 -25.05 -10.96
C SER A 89 -9.65 -24.50 -11.01
N ARG A 90 -10.53 -25.05 -11.86
CA ARG A 90 -11.93 -24.61 -12.04
C ARG A 90 -12.98 -25.55 -11.44
N LYS A 91 -12.60 -26.69 -10.87
CA LYS A 91 -13.55 -27.67 -10.31
C LYS A 91 -14.18 -27.17 -9.01
N SER A 92 -15.50 -27.31 -8.88
CA SER A 92 -16.21 -26.92 -7.66
C SER A 92 -15.93 -27.89 -6.51
N LEU A 93 -15.97 -27.40 -5.26
CA LEU A 93 -15.82 -28.24 -4.06
C LEU A 93 -16.86 -29.37 -3.96
N ARG A 94 -18.01 -29.23 -4.63
CA ARG A 94 -19.04 -30.29 -4.70
C ARG A 94 -18.65 -31.39 -5.68
N GLN A 95 -18.14 -31.00 -6.85
CA GLN A 95 -17.67 -31.94 -7.86
C GLN A 95 -16.49 -32.76 -7.32
N MET A 96 -15.56 -32.11 -6.62
CA MET A 96 -14.44 -32.80 -5.99
C MET A 96 -14.87 -33.74 -4.86
N ALA A 97 -15.92 -33.39 -4.12
CA ALA A 97 -16.47 -34.28 -3.09
C ALA A 97 -17.08 -35.56 -3.68
N CYS A 98 -17.67 -35.49 -4.88
CA CYS A 98 -18.10 -36.68 -5.62
C CYS A 98 -16.92 -37.50 -6.15
N GLU A 99 -15.89 -36.84 -6.70
CA GLU A 99 -14.76 -37.51 -7.35
C GLU A 99 -13.82 -38.20 -6.34
N THR A 100 -13.56 -37.59 -5.18
CA THR A 100 -12.60 -38.09 -4.17
C THR A 100 -13.25 -38.86 -3.02
N GLY A 101 -14.59 -38.85 -2.94
CA GLY A 101 -15.34 -39.42 -1.83
C GLY A 101 -15.10 -38.73 -0.46
N VAL A 102 -14.40 -37.59 -0.45
CA VAL A 102 -14.15 -36.79 0.76
C VAL A 102 -15.24 -35.73 0.92
N SER A 103 -15.75 -35.53 2.14
CA SER A 103 -16.80 -34.53 2.36
C SER A 103 -16.33 -33.11 2.00
N LYS A 104 -17.24 -32.31 1.44
CA LYS A 104 -16.99 -30.91 1.03
C LYS A 104 -16.30 -30.09 2.13
N SER A 105 -16.72 -30.25 3.39
CA SER A 105 -16.15 -29.54 4.55
C SER A 105 -14.72 -29.97 4.86
N SER A 106 -14.38 -31.25 4.64
CA SER A 106 -13.02 -31.76 4.78
C SER A 106 -12.11 -31.24 3.67
N ILE A 107 -12.57 -31.25 2.41
CA ILE A 107 -11.84 -30.65 1.26
C ILE A 107 -11.55 -29.18 1.53
N HIS A 108 -12.57 -28.39 1.93
CA HIS A 108 -12.38 -26.96 2.24
C HIS A 108 -11.32 -26.72 3.33
N ARG A 109 -11.25 -27.62 4.33
CA ARG A 109 -10.29 -27.53 5.43
C ARG A 109 -8.89 -28.02 5.04
N ILE A 110 -8.76 -28.92 4.06
CA ILE A 110 -7.48 -29.34 3.45
C ILE A 110 -6.90 -28.16 2.67
N LEU A 111 -7.70 -27.55 1.79
CA LEU A 111 -7.30 -26.39 0.99
C LEU A 111 -6.86 -25.20 1.87
N ARG A 112 -7.64 -24.87 2.91
CA ARG A 112 -7.27 -23.84 3.90
C ARG A 112 -5.92 -24.11 4.58
N ARG A 113 -5.56 -25.37 4.85
CA ARG A 113 -4.25 -25.72 5.43
C ARG A 113 -3.12 -25.60 4.41
N ALA A 114 -3.37 -25.99 3.17
CA ALA A 114 -2.47 -25.80 2.05
C ALA A 114 -2.40 -24.34 1.56
N LYS A 115 -3.07 -23.41 2.25
CA LYS A 115 -3.19 -21.98 1.91
C LYS A 115 -3.84 -21.71 0.54
N LEU A 116 -4.61 -22.67 0.00
CA LEU A 116 -5.41 -22.51 -1.22
C LEU A 116 -6.80 -21.99 -0.83
N ASN A 117 -7.15 -20.78 -1.28
CA ASN A 117 -8.45 -20.15 -1.02
C ASN A 117 -9.35 -20.23 -2.26
N SER A 118 -10.65 -20.47 -2.05
CA SER A 118 -11.64 -20.51 -3.14
C SER A 118 -12.04 -19.09 -3.56
N CYS A 119 -11.93 -18.79 -4.86
CA CYS A 119 -12.47 -17.57 -5.45
C CYS A 119 -13.76 -17.88 -6.20
N ILE A 120 -14.87 -17.26 -5.77
CA ILE A 120 -16.16 -17.33 -6.44
C ILE A 120 -16.34 -15.97 -7.13
N PRO A 121 -16.42 -15.88 -8.47
CA PRO A 121 -16.86 -14.67 -9.13
C PRO A 121 -18.36 -14.51 -8.86
N ASN A 122 -18.75 -13.46 -8.14
CA ASN A 122 -20.16 -13.07 -8.07
C ASN A 122 -20.51 -12.28 -9.34
N LEU A 123 -21.48 -12.77 -10.10
CA LEU A 123 -22.17 -12.01 -11.13
C LEU A 123 -23.20 -11.12 -10.41
N MET A 124 -22.98 -9.80 -10.35
CA MET A 124 -24.00 -8.85 -9.84
C MET A 124 -24.87 -8.34 -10.98
N HIS A 125 -26.17 -8.63 -10.90
CA HIS A 125 -27.22 -7.88 -11.60
C HIS A 125 -27.66 -6.69 -10.74
N SER A 126 -27.80 -5.52 -11.40
CA SER A 126 -28.59 -4.30 -11.09
C SER A 126 -28.73 -3.82 -9.63
N LEU A 127 -28.28 -2.58 -9.36
CA LEU A 127 -28.40 -1.86 -8.08
C LEU A 127 -29.53 -0.81 -8.10
N ASN A 128 -30.23 -0.67 -6.96
CA ASN A 128 -31.31 0.29 -6.66
C ASN A 128 -30.80 1.61 -6.02
N GLU A 129 -31.67 2.62 -5.96
CA GLU A 129 -31.41 4.05 -5.72
C GLU A 129 -31.00 4.49 -4.29
N ASP A 130 -30.96 3.60 -3.29
CA ASP A 130 -30.68 4.00 -1.88
C ASP A 130 -29.18 3.92 -1.47
N ASP A 131 -28.27 3.66 -2.41
CA ASP A 131 -26.82 3.46 -2.16
C ASP A 131 -26.02 4.77 -2.01
N ALA A 132 -26.67 5.93 -2.06
CA ALA A 132 -26.02 7.24 -2.01
C ALA A 132 -25.53 7.62 -0.60
N ASP A 133 -26.28 7.29 0.45
CA ASP A 133 -25.96 7.71 1.83
C ASP A 133 -24.85 6.87 2.48
N CYS A 134 -24.67 5.61 2.05
CA CYS A 134 -23.60 4.74 2.55
C CYS A 134 -22.19 5.14 2.02
N ARG A 135 -22.10 6.04 1.03
CA ARG A 135 -20.83 6.48 0.42
C ARG A 135 -20.19 7.70 1.10
N LEU A 136 -20.91 8.40 1.97
CA LEU A 136 -20.37 9.54 2.75
C LEU A 136 -19.47 9.09 3.92
N GLU A 137 -19.55 7.83 4.37
CA GLU A 137 -18.65 7.24 5.37
C GLU A 137 -17.28 6.79 4.78
N PHE A 138 -17.07 6.96 3.46
CA PHE A 138 -15.83 6.60 2.77
C PHE A 138 -14.65 7.55 3.07
N CYS A 139 -14.90 8.67 3.74
CA CYS A 139 -13.87 9.64 4.16
C CYS A 139 -13.04 9.21 5.40
N LYS A 140 -13.17 7.96 5.90
CA LYS A 140 -12.42 7.47 7.07
C LYS A 140 -11.42 6.32 6.80
N TRP A 141 -11.27 5.84 5.57
CA TRP A 141 -10.48 4.63 5.26
C TRP A 141 -9.14 4.89 4.53
N GLN A 142 -8.42 5.93 4.93
CA GLN A 142 -6.98 6.02 4.63
C GLN A 142 -6.22 4.97 5.44
N THR A 143 -5.61 3.96 4.80
CA THR A 143 -4.28 3.40 5.16
C THR A 143 -3.86 2.25 4.23
N CYS A 144 -2.61 2.37 3.73
CA CYS A 144 -1.71 1.37 3.14
C CYS A 144 -2.05 0.77 1.76
N VAL A 145 -1.49 1.38 0.72
CA VAL A 145 -1.53 0.97 -0.70
C VAL A 145 -0.10 0.75 -1.23
N PRO A 146 0.37 -0.51 -1.42
CA PRO A 146 1.64 -0.78 -2.09
C PRO A 146 1.74 -0.20 -3.51
N ARG A 147 2.70 0.71 -3.72
CA ARG A 147 3.07 1.26 -5.04
C ARG A 147 4.24 0.47 -5.62
N LEU A 148 4.17 0.08 -6.89
CA LEU A 148 5.28 -0.55 -7.60
C LEU A 148 6.23 0.54 -8.12
N VAL A 149 7.00 1.12 -7.21
CA VAL A 149 8.01 2.14 -7.53
C VAL A 149 9.26 1.44 -8.04
N HIS A 150 9.94 2.03 -9.03
CA HIS A 150 11.28 1.56 -9.37
C HIS A 150 12.17 1.64 -8.12
N PRO A 151 12.97 0.60 -7.84
CA PRO A 151 13.91 0.67 -6.72
C PRO A 151 14.80 1.91 -6.89
N LEU A 152 15.02 2.61 -5.78
CA LEU A 152 15.96 3.71 -5.71
C LEU A 152 17.37 3.20 -6.04
N ASN A 153 18.12 3.98 -6.82
CA ASN A 153 19.56 3.79 -6.94
C ASN A 153 20.28 4.34 -5.70
N GLU A 154 21.57 4.02 -5.58
CA GLU A 154 22.43 4.44 -4.46
C GLU A 154 22.43 5.95 -4.22
N ASP A 155 22.45 6.76 -5.29
CA ASP A 155 22.47 8.23 -5.20
C ASP A 155 21.07 8.87 -5.08
N ASP A 156 19.98 8.10 -5.28
CA ASP A 156 18.64 8.68 -5.31
C ASP A 156 18.20 9.25 -3.95
N PRO A 157 18.48 8.61 -2.79
CA PRO A 157 18.16 9.17 -1.47
C PRO A 157 18.79 10.54 -1.22
N ASP A 158 20.05 10.74 -1.59
CA ASP A 158 20.75 12.02 -1.37
C ASP A 158 20.12 13.14 -2.19
N ARG A 159 19.79 12.87 -3.46
CA ARG A 159 19.08 13.83 -4.33
C ARG A 159 17.68 14.17 -3.80
N ARG A 160 17.00 13.17 -3.23
CA ARG A 160 15.68 13.36 -2.61
C ARG A 160 15.78 14.25 -1.37
N LEU A 161 16.80 14.02 -0.53
CA LEU A 161 17.07 14.87 0.64
C LEU A 161 17.39 16.30 0.23
N GLU A 162 18.32 16.49 -0.72
CA GLU A 162 18.70 17.81 -1.21
C GLU A 162 17.49 18.63 -1.68
N PHE A 163 16.61 18.00 -2.48
CA PHE A 163 15.38 18.65 -2.92
C PHE A 163 14.43 18.99 -1.76
N CYS A 164 14.21 18.06 -0.83
CA CYS A 164 13.30 18.26 0.28
C CYS A 164 13.79 19.35 1.25
N GLU A 165 15.09 19.38 1.54
CA GLU A 165 15.73 20.40 2.37
C GLU A 165 15.68 21.77 1.69
N TRP A 166 15.98 21.83 0.39
CA TRP A 166 15.81 23.04 -0.41
C TRP A 166 14.38 23.57 -0.36
N PHE A 167 13.39 22.69 -0.59
CA PHE A 167 11.98 23.06 -0.60
C PHE A 167 11.55 23.59 0.78
N GLN A 168 11.95 22.91 1.86
CA GLN A 168 11.67 23.33 3.22
C GLN A 168 12.31 24.69 3.54
N SER A 169 13.55 24.93 3.09
CA SER A 169 14.23 26.22 3.26
C SER A 169 13.49 27.35 2.54
N ARG A 170 13.02 27.11 1.31
CA ARG A 170 12.24 28.11 0.56
C ARG A 170 10.91 28.44 1.22
N VAL A 171 10.22 27.44 1.76
CA VAL A 171 8.97 27.64 2.51
C VAL A 171 9.23 28.37 3.84
N ALA A 172 10.39 28.17 4.47
CA ALA A 172 10.77 28.90 5.67
C ALA A 172 11.10 30.38 5.39
N GLU A 173 11.68 30.68 4.23
CA GLU A 173 11.94 32.06 3.77
C GLU A 173 10.65 32.77 3.32
N ASP A 174 9.77 32.05 2.62
CA ASP A 174 8.51 32.55 2.10
C ASP A 174 7.41 31.50 2.34
N SER A 175 6.51 31.78 3.29
CA SER A 175 5.41 30.87 3.63
C SER A 175 4.45 30.60 2.48
N PHE A 176 4.44 31.45 1.44
CA PHE A 176 3.62 31.29 0.24
C PHE A 176 4.42 30.70 -0.94
N PHE A 177 5.65 30.24 -0.74
CA PHE A 177 6.47 29.68 -1.80
C PHE A 177 5.81 28.50 -2.51
N GLY A 178 5.13 27.62 -1.76
CA GLY A 178 4.40 26.48 -2.31
C GLY A 178 3.29 26.90 -3.30
N ASP A 179 2.69 28.07 -3.10
CA ASP A 179 1.65 28.62 -3.98
C ASP A 179 2.21 29.14 -5.32
N LYS A 180 3.52 29.32 -5.40
CA LYS A 180 4.22 29.76 -6.60
C LYS A 180 4.64 28.61 -7.51
N ILE A 181 4.45 27.35 -7.10
CA ILE A 181 4.90 26.20 -7.91
C ILE A 181 3.75 25.67 -8.76
N ILE A 182 4.05 25.45 -10.04
CA ILE A 182 3.27 24.61 -10.95
C ILE A 182 3.93 23.25 -10.98
N TRP A 183 3.26 22.25 -10.41
CA TRP A 183 3.65 20.84 -10.56
C TRP A 183 3.14 20.33 -11.88
N SER A 184 3.93 19.56 -12.63
CA SER A 184 3.47 18.98 -13.89
C SER A 184 3.98 17.56 -14.09
N ASP A 185 3.19 16.80 -14.85
CA ASP A 185 3.46 15.40 -15.16
C ASP A 185 2.54 14.93 -16.30
N GLU A 186 2.85 13.75 -16.85
CA GLU A 186 2.05 13.08 -17.87
C GLU A 186 1.53 11.72 -17.39
N ALA A 187 0.31 11.38 -17.78
CA ALA A 187 -0.25 10.07 -17.54
C ALA A 187 -0.96 9.51 -18.77
N ILE A 188 -0.86 8.20 -18.94
CA ILE A 188 -1.56 7.50 -20.01
C ILE A 188 -2.86 6.87 -19.50
N PHE A 189 -3.94 7.13 -20.23
CA PHE A 189 -5.28 6.56 -20.03
C PHE A 189 -5.60 5.61 -21.17
N LYS A 190 -5.86 4.32 -20.87
CA LYS A 190 -6.28 3.31 -21.86
C LYS A 190 -7.79 3.11 -21.85
N LEU A 191 -8.37 2.70 -22.98
CA LEU A 191 -9.82 2.53 -23.13
C LEU A 191 -10.44 1.42 -22.30
N ASN A 192 -9.74 0.32 -22.07
CA ASN A 192 -10.29 -0.80 -21.29
C ASN A 192 -10.19 -0.61 -19.77
N GLY A 193 -9.88 0.60 -19.29
CA GLY A 193 -9.64 0.84 -17.88
C GLY A 193 -8.43 0.12 -17.33
N LEU A 194 -7.60 -0.53 -18.18
CA LEU A 194 -6.27 -0.98 -17.77
C LEU A 194 -5.40 0.25 -17.59
N VAL A 195 -5.47 0.73 -16.36
CA VAL A 195 -4.49 1.58 -15.74
C VAL A 195 -3.09 1.05 -16.08
N GLU A 196 -2.28 1.87 -16.75
CA GLU A 196 -0.84 1.62 -16.81
C GLU A 196 -0.31 1.57 -15.37
N ARG A 197 0.30 0.43 -15.04
CA ARG A 197 0.71 0.02 -13.68
C ARG A 197 1.66 1.00 -12.99
N HIS A 198 2.25 1.92 -13.75
CA HIS A 198 3.12 2.96 -13.23
C HIS A 198 2.32 4.10 -12.57
N ASN A 199 1.10 4.42 -13.03
CA ASN A 199 0.40 5.63 -12.59
C ASN A 199 -0.98 5.43 -11.92
N CYS A 200 -1.55 4.22 -11.77
CA CYS A 200 -2.53 3.95 -10.67
C CYS A 200 -2.55 2.47 -10.24
N THR A 201 -3.10 2.16 -9.07
CA THR A 201 -3.58 0.81 -8.68
C THR A 201 -4.68 0.90 -7.62
N TYR A 202 -5.67 -0.01 -7.71
CA TYR A 202 -6.88 -0.15 -6.87
C TYR A 202 -6.65 -1.09 -5.65
N TRP A 203 -7.47 -0.95 -4.58
CA TRP A 203 -7.48 -1.87 -3.43
C TRP A 203 -8.90 -2.35 -3.07
N ASP A 204 -9.03 -3.66 -2.85
CA ASP A 204 -10.18 -4.36 -2.29
C ASP A 204 -9.66 -5.36 -1.23
N PRO A 205 -10.34 -5.54 -0.08
CA PRO A 205 -9.93 -6.48 0.97
C PRO A 205 -9.91 -7.96 0.54
N LYS A 206 -10.44 -8.30 -0.63
CA LYS A 206 -10.14 -9.53 -1.37
C LYS A 206 -9.51 -9.18 -2.69
N ASN A 207 -8.28 -9.65 -2.91
CA ASN A 207 -7.64 -9.68 -4.22
C ASN A 207 -8.62 -10.28 -5.25
N PRO A 208 -9.24 -9.49 -6.14
CA PRO A 208 -10.03 -10.05 -7.20
C PRO A 208 -8.99 -10.62 -8.14
N HIS A 209 -8.90 -11.94 -8.26
CA HIS A 209 -8.01 -12.60 -9.22
C HIS A 209 -8.50 -12.29 -10.65
N ILE A 210 -8.37 -11.03 -11.04
CA ILE A 210 -8.64 -10.54 -12.37
C ILE A 210 -7.36 -10.81 -13.13
N THR A 211 -7.33 -11.97 -13.79
CA THR A 211 -6.50 -12.13 -14.97
C THR A 211 -7.07 -11.18 -16.01
N VAL A 212 -6.55 -9.94 -16.08
CA VAL A 212 -6.86 -9.10 -17.23
C VAL A 212 -5.97 -9.59 -18.36
N GLU A 213 -6.60 -10.06 -19.44
CA GLU A 213 -5.91 -10.31 -20.68
C GLU A 213 -5.16 -9.04 -21.10
N ARG A 214 -3.84 -9.17 -21.19
CA ARG A 214 -2.95 -8.15 -21.73
C ARG A 214 -3.25 -8.01 -23.22
N HIS A 215 -4.19 -7.14 -23.57
CA HIS A 215 -4.20 -6.59 -24.91
C HIS A 215 -3.11 -5.52 -24.97
N VAL A 216 -1.93 -5.92 -25.47
CA VAL A 216 -0.68 -5.15 -25.48
C VAL A 216 -0.74 -3.91 -26.42
N HIS A 217 -1.84 -3.73 -27.16
CA HIS A 217 -1.98 -2.69 -28.19
C HIS A 217 -3.35 -1.99 -28.14
N LEU A 218 -3.82 -1.62 -26.95
CA LEU A 218 -5.04 -0.82 -26.87
C LEU A 218 -4.74 0.67 -27.07
N PRO A 219 -5.63 1.39 -27.80
CA PRO A 219 -5.50 2.83 -27.94
C PRO A 219 -5.58 3.49 -26.56
N GLY A 220 -4.80 4.54 -26.38
CA GLY A 220 -4.81 5.34 -25.17
C GLY A 220 -4.42 6.78 -25.45
N LEU A 221 -4.76 7.63 -24.50
CA LEU A 221 -4.45 9.06 -24.51
C LEU A 221 -3.27 9.31 -23.57
N SER A 222 -2.26 10.02 -24.06
CA SER A 222 -1.24 10.62 -23.20
C SER A 222 -1.73 12.01 -22.81
N VAL A 223 -1.85 12.25 -21.51
CA VAL A 223 -2.47 13.46 -20.95
C VAL A 223 -1.44 14.19 -20.11
N TRP A 224 -1.29 15.48 -20.35
CA TRP A 224 -0.52 16.40 -19.54
C TRP A 224 -1.46 17.21 -18.65
N CYS A 225 -1.09 17.38 -17.37
CA CYS A 225 -1.74 18.33 -16.48
C CYS A 225 -0.70 19.11 -15.67
N GLY A 226 -1.08 20.31 -15.26
CA GLY A 226 -0.37 21.11 -14.27
C GLY A 226 -1.24 21.34 -13.04
N VAL A 227 -0.69 21.16 -11.83
CA VAL A 227 -1.39 21.41 -10.57
C VAL A 227 -0.70 22.53 -9.82
N SER A 228 -1.50 23.49 -9.37
CA SER A 228 -1.08 24.55 -8.45
C SER A 228 -2.20 24.86 -7.47
N SER A 229 -1.86 25.51 -6.36
CA SER A 229 -2.84 25.96 -5.36
C SER A 229 -3.82 26.99 -5.94
N LYS A 230 -3.43 27.69 -7.01
CA LYS A 230 -4.30 28.65 -7.74
C LYS A 230 -5.25 27.97 -8.73
N GLY A 231 -4.95 26.76 -9.21
CA GLY A 231 -5.78 26.07 -10.20
C GLY A 231 -5.08 24.94 -10.93
N LEU A 232 -5.86 24.27 -11.78
CA LEU A 232 -5.39 23.21 -12.67
C LEU A 232 -5.13 23.80 -14.06
N VAL A 233 -3.97 23.47 -14.66
CA VAL A 233 -3.62 23.78 -16.04
C VAL A 233 -3.81 22.52 -16.89
N GLY A 234 -4.41 22.66 -18.07
CA GLY A 234 -4.84 21.52 -18.89
C GLY A 234 -6.22 21.01 -18.46
N PRO A 235 -6.57 19.74 -18.77
CA PRO A 235 -5.72 18.71 -19.38
C PRO A 235 -5.38 19.01 -20.84
N TYR A 236 -4.13 18.74 -21.25
CA TYR A 236 -3.70 18.74 -22.65
C TYR A 236 -3.39 17.32 -23.11
N PHE A 237 -3.53 17.06 -24.41
CA PHE A 237 -3.45 15.72 -24.97
C PHE A 237 -2.38 15.67 -26.05
N PHE A 238 -1.54 14.64 -26.03
CA PHE A 238 -0.57 14.40 -27.10
C PHE A 238 -1.18 13.48 -28.16
N ASP A 239 -1.00 13.87 -29.43
CA ASP A 239 -1.30 13.01 -30.57
C ASP A 239 -0.11 12.08 -30.85
N GLY A 240 -0.11 10.92 -30.20
CA GLY A 240 0.90 9.88 -30.42
C GLY A 240 1.99 9.82 -29.33
N THR A 241 3.23 9.54 -29.74
CA THR A 241 4.36 9.36 -28.79
C THR A 241 4.93 10.73 -28.40
N VAL A 242 5.12 10.94 -27.10
CA VAL A 242 5.75 12.16 -26.57
C VAL A 242 7.23 12.15 -26.95
N THR A 243 7.60 12.99 -27.92
CA THR A 243 9.00 13.35 -28.23
C THR A 243 9.30 14.71 -27.64
N GLY A 244 10.58 15.07 -27.46
CA GLY A 244 10.89 16.39 -26.91
C GLY A 244 10.50 17.55 -27.86
N ASP A 245 10.45 17.33 -29.17
CA ASP A 245 9.88 18.32 -30.12
C ASP A 245 8.37 18.53 -29.86
N SER A 246 7.60 17.43 -29.79
CA SER A 246 6.15 17.51 -29.50
C SER A 246 5.87 18.12 -28.12
N TYR A 247 6.76 17.88 -27.16
CA TYR A 247 6.70 18.46 -25.83
C TYR A 247 7.01 19.95 -25.85
N LEU A 248 8.04 20.36 -26.61
CA LEU A 248 8.40 21.77 -26.77
C LEU A 248 7.30 22.58 -27.47
N ASP A 249 6.66 22.00 -28.49
CA ASP A 249 5.53 22.61 -29.18
C ASP A 249 4.33 22.77 -28.22
N MET A 250 4.03 21.75 -27.42
CA MET A 250 2.98 21.83 -26.40
C MET A 250 3.32 22.85 -25.30
N LEU A 251 4.59 22.91 -24.87
CA LEU A 251 5.08 23.90 -23.91
C LEU A 251 4.81 25.32 -24.38
N LYS A 252 5.23 25.64 -25.62
CA LYS A 252 5.09 26.96 -26.22
C LYS A 252 3.65 27.33 -26.55
N GLY A 253 2.90 26.38 -27.12
CA GLY A 253 1.58 26.62 -27.69
C GLY A 253 0.44 26.58 -26.67
N LEU A 254 0.53 25.74 -25.65
CA LEU A 254 -0.59 25.44 -24.74
C LEU A 254 -0.22 25.62 -23.26
N ILE A 255 0.86 24.99 -22.80
CA ILE A 255 1.19 24.93 -21.37
C ILE A 255 1.54 26.30 -20.81
N ILE A 256 2.52 27.00 -21.39
CA ILE A 256 2.95 28.32 -20.89
C ILE A 256 1.81 29.34 -20.98
N PRO A 257 1.08 29.47 -22.11
CA PRO A 257 -0.09 30.32 -22.16
C PRO A 257 -1.14 29.98 -21.09
N GLY A 258 -1.39 28.69 -20.83
CA GLY A 258 -2.31 28.24 -19.79
C GLY A 258 -1.84 28.59 -18.37
N ILE A 259 -0.54 28.46 -18.09
CA ILE A 259 0.04 28.86 -16.80
C ILE A 259 -0.11 30.37 -16.62
N LEU A 260 0.21 31.17 -17.63
CA LEU A 260 0.14 32.64 -17.55
C LEU A 260 -1.29 33.18 -17.37
N GLN A 261 -2.31 32.40 -17.73
CA GLN A 261 -3.71 32.74 -17.41
C GLN A 261 -3.99 32.66 -15.90
N ILE A 262 -3.32 31.75 -15.18
CA ILE A 262 -3.46 31.58 -13.74
C ILE A 262 -2.45 32.48 -12.99
N PHE A 263 -1.26 32.65 -13.55
CA PHE A 263 -0.14 33.43 -13.01
C PHE A 263 0.14 34.66 -13.89
N SER A 264 -0.75 35.63 -13.81
CA SER A 264 -0.67 36.86 -14.62
C SER A 264 0.52 37.75 -14.24
N ASP A 265 1.09 37.56 -13.06
CA ASP A 265 2.30 38.23 -12.57
C ASP A 265 3.60 37.59 -13.09
N ASN A 266 3.52 36.43 -13.77
CA ASN A 266 4.68 35.62 -14.21
C ASN A 266 5.62 35.19 -13.07
N GLU A 267 5.14 35.26 -11.82
CA GLU A 267 5.90 34.92 -10.60
C GLU A 267 5.56 33.48 -10.18
N PHE A 268 6.13 32.52 -10.90
CA PHE A 268 5.98 31.10 -10.59
C PHE A 268 7.26 30.31 -10.87
N TYR A 269 7.31 29.11 -10.30
CA TYR A 269 8.29 28.07 -10.56
C TYR A 269 7.64 26.94 -11.35
N PHE A 270 8.25 26.55 -12.47
CA PHE A 270 7.76 25.44 -13.29
C PHE A 270 8.48 24.15 -12.90
N GLN A 271 7.76 23.16 -12.36
CA GLN A 271 8.31 21.83 -12.12
C GLN A 271 7.92 20.87 -13.25
N HIS A 272 8.89 20.10 -13.73
CA HIS A 272 8.64 18.93 -14.56
C HIS A 272 9.62 17.79 -14.24
N ASP A 273 9.30 16.58 -14.65
CA ASP A 273 10.12 15.41 -14.35
C ASP A 273 11.34 15.26 -15.29
N GLY A 274 12.21 14.30 -14.99
CA GLY A 274 13.42 14.03 -15.77
C GLY A 274 13.25 13.07 -16.95
N ALA A 275 12.03 12.86 -17.46
CA ALA A 275 11.77 11.92 -18.55
C ALA A 275 12.57 12.25 -19.82
N PRO A 276 12.89 11.27 -20.68
CA PRO A 276 13.72 11.49 -21.86
C PRO A 276 13.27 12.64 -22.78
N PRO A 277 11.96 12.85 -23.04
CA PRO A 277 11.49 14.01 -23.82
C PRO A 277 11.83 15.36 -23.18
N HIS A 278 11.82 15.43 -21.85
CA HIS A 278 12.05 16.67 -21.09
C HIS A 278 13.54 17.02 -21.00
N PHE A 279 14.41 16.02 -21.13
CA PHE A 279 15.86 16.17 -21.04
C PHE A 279 16.51 16.71 -22.32
N GLN A 280 15.77 16.78 -23.43
CA GLN A 280 16.31 17.28 -24.69
C GLN A 280 16.91 18.69 -24.55
N HIS A 281 17.95 18.95 -25.32
CA HIS A 281 18.71 20.20 -25.21
C HIS A 281 17.84 21.43 -25.48
N ASP A 282 17.00 21.37 -26.51
CA ASP A 282 16.17 22.49 -26.94
C ASP A 282 15.09 22.84 -25.91
N VAL A 283 14.51 21.81 -25.27
CA VAL A 283 13.56 22.00 -24.15
C VAL A 283 14.24 22.73 -22.99
N ARG A 284 15.43 22.28 -22.58
CA ARG A 284 16.17 22.90 -21.46
C ARG A 284 16.64 24.32 -21.79
N ASN A 285 17.13 24.56 -23.01
CA ASN A 285 17.54 25.91 -23.43
C ASN A 285 16.34 26.86 -23.39
N PHE A 286 15.20 26.43 -23.93
CA PHE A 286 13.98 27.21 -23.89
C PHE A 286 13.51 27.52 -22.47
N LEU A 287 13.56 26.55 -21.55
CA LEU A 287 13.22 26.77 -20.14
C LEU A 287 14.21 27.72 -19.44
N ASN A 288 15.51 27.61 -19.72
CA ASN A 288 16.53 28.52 -19.19
C ASN A 288 16.33 29.97 -19.68
N GLU A 289 15.91 30.15 -20.94
CA GLU A 289 15.62 31.47 -21.50
C GLU A 289 14.30 32.05 -20.98
N THR A 290 13.28 31.21 -20.82
CA THR A 290 11.91 31.65 -20.46
C THR A 290 11.73 31.82 -18.95
N PHE A 291 12.33 30.93 -18.16
CA PHE A 291 12.19 30.88 -16.70
C PHE A 291 13.57 30.78 -16.01
N PRO A 292 14.45 31.78 -16.19
CA PRO A 292 15.78 31.76 -15.58
C PRO A 292 15.66 31.61 -14.07
N ASP A 293 16.35 30.62 -13.51
CA ASP A 293 16.36 30.24 -12.09
C ASP A 293 14.98 29.93 -11.47
N ARG A 294 13.96 29.70 -12.32
CA ARG A 294 12.56 29.49 -11.93
C ARG A 294 11.96 28.22 -12.53
N TRP A 295 12.79 27.24 -12.84
CA TRP A 295 12.30 25.90 -13.20
C TRP A 295 13.06 24.80 -12.46
N ILE A 296 12.30 23.78 -12.08
CA ILE A 296 12.69 22.64 -11.26
C ILE A 296 12.61 21.41 -12.15
N GLY A 297 13.74 20.72 -12.32
CA GLY A 297 13.81 19.60 -13.24
C GLY A 297 15.23 19.10 -13.42
N ARG A 298 15.41 18.04 -14.19
CA ARG A 298 16.72 17.42 -14.36
C ARG A 298 17.69 18.37 -15.09
N ARG A 299 18.79 18.73 -14.42
CA ARG A 299 19.76 19.77 -14.86
C ARG A 299 19.16 21.19 -14.97
N GLY A 300 18.12 21.48 -14.21
CA GLY A 300 17.65 22.84 -14.00
C GLY A 300 18.40 23.57 -12.90
N SER A 301 17.94 24.77 -12.58
CA SER A 301 18.45 25.54 -11.43
C SER A 301 18.28 24.80 -10.10
N VAL A 302 17.25 23.95 -10.04
CA VAL A 302 16.95 23.05 -8.93
C VAL A 302 16.70 21.66 -9.53
N GLU A 303 17.48 20.66 -9.11
CA GLU A 303 17.28 19.30 -9.60
C GLU A 303 16.06 18.65 -8.94
N PHE A 304 15.09 18.23 -9.76
CA PHE A 304 14.03 17.36 -9.27
C PHE A 304 14.56 15.92 -9.12
N PRO A 305 14.34 15.24 -7.98
CA PRO A 305 14.92 13.94 -7.75
C PRO A 305 14.29 12.87 -8.66
N PRO A 306 15.11 11.97 -9.23
CA PRO A 306 14.58 10.86 -10.02
C PRO A 306 13.71 9.93 -9.17
N ARG A 307 12.78 9.20 -9.81
CA ARG A 307 11.96 8.14 -9.18
C ARG A 307 11.27 8.57 -7.88
N SER A 308 10.78 9.82 -7.86
CA SER A 308 10.13 10.41 -6.68
C SER A 308 8.66 10.77 -6.92
N PRO A 309 7.80 9.80 -7.31
CA PRO A 309 6.37 10.03 -7.53
C PRO A 309 5.62 10.34 -6.21
N ASP A 310 6.28 10.24 -5.06
CA ASP A 310 5.80 10.62 -3.74
C ASP A 310 6.04 12.11 -3.43
N LEU A 311 6.83 12.81 -4.26
CA LEU A 311 7.13 14.24 -4.11
C LEU A 311 6.42 15.12 -5.15
N THR A 312 5.52 14.56 -5.97
CA THR A 312 4.67 15.32 -6.90
C THR A 312 3.19 15.03 -6.66
N PRO A 313 2.35 16.09 -6.56
CA PRO A 313 0.92 15.96 -6.32
C PRO A 313 0.18 15.28 -7.45
N LEU A 314 0.74 15.25 -8.66
CA LEU A 314 0.11 14.56 -9.78
C LEU A 314 0.10 13.05 -9.57
N ASP A 315 1.23 12.48 -9.15
CA ASP A 315 1.36 11.04 -8.95
C ASP A 315 0.66 10.55 -7.68
N PHE A 316 0.86 11.21 -6.55
CA PHE A 316 0.29 10.71 -5.28
C PHE A 316 -1.21 11.00 -5.14
N PHE A 317 -1.76 11.93 -5.94
CA PHE A 317 -3.18 12.28 -5.89
C PHE A 317 -3.86 12.32 -7.27
N LEU A 318 -3.48 13.26 -8.16
CA LEU A 318 -4.31 13.65 -9.31
C LEU A 318 -4.64 12.46 -10.21
N TRP A 319 -3.64 11.67 -10.60
CA TRP A 319 -3.83 10.57 -11.53
C TRP A 319 -4.69 9.47 -10.95
N GLY A 320 -4.48 9.12 -9.67
CA GLY A 320 -5.33 8.19 -8.94
C GLY A 320 -6.79 8.66 -8.88
N TYR A 321 -6.98 9.92 -8.50
CA TYR A 321 -8.29 10.55 -8.43
C TYR A 321 -9.01 10.57 -9.78
N LEU A 322 -8.34 11.05 -10.84
CA LEU A 322 -8.92 11.14 -12.18
C LEU A 322 -9.25 9.76 -12.73
N LYS A 323 -8.33 8.78 -12.67
CA LYS A 323 -8.63 7.42 -13.18
C LYS A 323 -9.81 6.78 -12.44
N SER A 324 -9.93 6.97 -11.12
CA SER A 324 -11.07 6.43 -10.38
C SER A 324 -12.42 6.97 -10.86
N ARG A 325 -12.50 8.26 -11.21
CA ARG A 325 -13.73 8.93 -11.64
C ARG A 325 -14.02 8.78 -13.12
N VAL A 326 -13.00 8.87 -13.95
CA VAL A 326 -13.10 8.72 -15.41
C VAL A 326 -13.52 7.29 -15.76
N TYR A 327 -12.93 6.27 -15.12
CA TYR A 327 -13.33 4.89 -15.43
C TYR A 327 -14.66 4.47 -14.80
N ALA A 328 -15.18 5.23 -13.83
CA ALA A 328 -16.53 5.02 -13.32
C ALA A 328 -17.62 5.31 -14.38
N THR A 329 -17.36 6.21 -15.34
CA THR A 329 -18.29 6.51 -16.44
C THR A 329 -18.24 5.49 -17.58
N LYS A 330 -17.23 4.60 -17.57
CA LYS A 330 -17.02 3.53 -18.57
C LYS A 330 -16.99 4.04 -20.03
N PRO A 331 -16.05 4.93 -20.38
CA PRO A 331 -15.90 5.42 -21.75
C PRO A 331 -15.54 4.28 -22.71
N ASN A 332 -16.19 4.22 -23.87
CA ASN A 332 -16.00 3.17 -24.87
C ASN A 332 -15.22 3.65 -26.09
N THR A 333 -15.04 4.97 -26.24
CA THR A 333 -14.27 5.58 -27.33
C THR A 333 -13.21 6.54 -26.79
N LEU A 334 -12.15 6.81 -27.56
CA LEU A 334 -11.11 7.77 -27.16
C LEU A 334 -11.70 9.18 -26.96
N GLU A 335 -12.71 9.54 -27.75
CA GLU A 335 -13.39 10.83 -27.62
C GLU A 335 -14.18 10.92 -26.31
N GLU A 336 -14.96 9.88 -25.98
CA GLU A 336 -15.65 9.80 -24.68
C GLU A 336 -14.66 9.84 -23.51
N LEU A 337 -13.52 9.16 -23.64
CA LEU A 337 -12.46 9.18 -22.64
C LEU A 337 -11.88 10.59 -22.47
N LYS A 338 -11.62 11.30 -23.58
CA LYS A 338 -11.12 12.68 -23.59
C LYS A 338 -12.11 13.63 -22.91
N ILE A 339 -13.39 13.55 -23.29
CA ILE A 339 -14.47 14.36 -22.70
C ILE A 339 -14.57 14.08 -21.19
N ALA A 340 -14.60 12.81 -20.78
CA ALA A 340 -14.68 12.45 -19.38
C ALA A 340 -13.49 12.99 -18.56
N ILE A 341 -12.27 12.97 -19.11
CA ILE A 341 -11.08 13.54 -18.44
C ILE A 341 -11.26 15.04 -18.24
N VAL A 342 -11.67 15.77 -19.29
CA VAL A 342 -11.90 17.22 -19.22
C VAL A 342 -12.96 17.55 -18.16
N GLU A 343 -14.11 16.87 -18.21
CA GLU A 343 -15.19 17.06 -17.24
C GLU A 343 -14.74 16.81 -15.80
N LYS A 344 -14.02 15.71 -15.55
CA LYS A 344 -13.53 15.37 -14.20
C LYS A 344 -12.43 16.29 -13.71
N CYS A 345 -11.63 16.87 -14.60
CA CYS A 345 -10.70 17.95 -14.25
C CYS A 345 -11.45 19.22 -13.82
N CYS A 346 -12.49 19.63 -14.55
CA CYS A 346 -13.30 20.81 -14.22
C CYS A 346 -14.09 20.66 -12.90
N GLU A 347 -14.39 19.44 -12.47
CA GLU A 347 -15.05 19.15 -11.19
C GLU A 347 -14.12 19.32 -9.96
N ILE A 348 -12.80 19.41 -10.16
CA ILE A 348 -11.85 19.53 -9.05
C ILE A 348 -11.96 20.92 -8.43
N ARG A 349 -12.28 20.95 -7.13
CA ARG A 349 -12.40 22.19 -6.38
C ARG A 349 -11.05 22.82 -6.09
N SER A 350 -10.98 24.14 -6.12
CA SER A 350 -9.77 24.89 -5.76
C SER A 350 -9.30 24.64 -4.33
N GLU A 351 -10.21 24.38 -3.39
CA GLU A 351 -9.85 23.99 -2.01
C GLU A 351 -9.02 22.70 -1.99
N THR A 352 -9.46 21.69 -2.75
CA THR A 352 -8.76 20.41 -2.86
C THR A 352 -7.35 20.60 -3.42
N LEU A 353 -7.20 21.42 -4.47
CA LEU A 353 -5.88 21.73 -5.04
C LEU A 353 -4.94 22.40 -4.03
N ARG A 354 -5.45 23.36 -3.25
CA ARG A 354 -4.68 24.01 -2.17
C ARG A 354 -4.22 23.00 -1.12
N GLU A 355 -5.11 22.12 -0.66
CA GLU A 355 -4.78 21.09 0.34
C GLU A 355 -3.69 20.13 -0.15
N ILE A 356 -3.75 19.75 -1.42
CA ILE A 356 -2.77 18.86 -2.06
C ILE A 356 -1.42 19.56 -2.25
N CYS A 357 -1.39 20.81 -2.71
CA CYS A 357 -0.14 21.55 -2.81
C CYS A 357 0.52 21.75 -1.44
N ASN A 358 -0.30 22.01 -0.41
CA ASN A 358 0.19 22.13 0.97
C ASN A 358 0.65 20.79 1.56
N SER A 359 0.16 19.65 1.05
CA SER A 359 0.61 18.33 1.51
C SER A 359 2.02 18.00 1.04
N VAL A 360 2.52 18.63 -0.02
CA VAL A 360 3.89 18.41 -0.53
C VAL A 360 4.94 18.70 0.56
N LEU A 361 4.76 19.75 1.35
CA LEU A 361 5.67 20.04 2.47
C LEU A 361 5.73 18.87 3.46
N ARG A 362 4.58 18.27 3.80
CA ARG A 362 4.51 17.10 4.67
C ARG A 362 5.18 15.88 4.04
N GLN A 363 5.16 15.74 2.71
CA GLN A 363 5.87 14.67 2.01
C GLN A 363 7.39 14.91 2.05
N CYS A 364 7.84 16.16 1.89
CA CYS A 364 9.25 16.50 2.05
C CYS A 364 9.75 16.17 3.47
N GLU A 365 8.98 16.52 4.50
CA GLU A 365 9.31 16.20 5.90
C GLU A 365 9.40 14.69 6.15
N GLN A 366 8.47 13.91 5.59
CA GLN A 366 8.52 12.45 5.68
C GLN A 366 9.72 11.87 4.92
N CYS A 367 10.07 12.43 3.75
CA CYS A 367 11.24 12.02 3.00
C CYS A 367 12.53 12.27 3.79
N ILE A 368 12.63 13.42 4.46
CA ILE A 368 13.76 13.76 5.33
C ILE A 368 13.82 12.80 6.52
N ALA A 369 12.69 12.55 7.18
CA ALA A 369 12.61 11.60 8.30
C ALA A 369 13.00 10.16 7.88
N ALA A 370 12.71 9.78 6.65
CA ALA A 370 13.10 8.51 6.05
C ALA A 370 14.52 8.50 5.46
N GLN A 371 15.32 9.56 5.65
CA GLN A 371 16.67 9.68 5.10
C GLN A 371 16.71 9.49 3.57
N GLY A 372 15.76 10.09 2.85
CA GLY A 372 15.68 10.01 1.40
C GLY A 372 15.12 8.68 0.89
N GLN A 373 14.83 7.71 1.75
CA GLN A 373 14.22 6.44 1.36
C GLN A 373 12.74 6.61 1.00
N LEU A 374 12.15 5.58 0.40
CA LEU A 374 10.71 5.51 0.18
C LEU A 374 9.97 5.42 1.53
N PHE A 375 8.85 6.10 1.65
CA PHE A 375 8.01 6.12 2.85
C PHE A 375 6.53 5.94 2.51
N GLU A 376 5.72 5.57 3.49
CA GLU A 376 4.27 5.49 3.35
C GLU A 376 3.65 6.87 3.54
N TYR A 377 2.91 7.37 2.54
CA TYR A 377 2.19 8.63 2.64
C TYR A 377 0.86 8.46 3.39
N LEU A 378 0.68 9.20 4.47
CA LEU A 378 -0.62 9.41 5.10
C LEU A 378 -1.17 10.74 4.56
N MET A 379 -2.18 10.68 3.67
CA MET A 379 -2.78 11.88 3.08
C MET A 379 -3.54 12.71 4.10
#